data_AF-A0A355T467-F1
#
_entry.id   AF-A0A355T467-F1
#
_cell.length_a   1.000
_cell.length_b   1.000
_cell.length_c   1.000
_cell.angle_alpha   90.00
_cell.angle_beta   90.00
_cell.angle_gamma   90.00
#
_symmetry.space_group_name_H-M   'P 1'
#
loop_
_entity.id
_entity.type
_entity.pdbx_description
1 polymer ?
#
loop_
_entity_poly.entity_id
_entity_poly.type
_entity_poly.pdbx_seq_one_letter_code
_entity_poly.pdbx_strand_id
1 'polypeptide(L)'
;MQGFREERGGSVGAMKTPTERNGDTGDVSADNKSDLAALDAKIRAHTKAHRQKNPEPAETGRRSTAIGMAFRLSTEMVAGLVAGGVIGWIIDDLLGTKPWGLLTFFFLGMAAGILNVFRTAQKLAADAAEQMGKSDDLSGDK
;
A
#
# COMPACT_ATOMS: atom_id res chain seq x y z
N MET A 1 3.37 -66.85 33.52
CA MET A 1 4.71 -67.44 33.67
C MET A 1 5.13 -68.05 32.34
N GLN A 2 6.34 -67.71 31.89
CA GLN A 2 7.15 -68.38 30.86
C GLN A 2 6.70 -68.20 29.39
N GLY A 3 7.55 -67.81 28.43
CA GLY A 3 8.97 -67.49 28.40
C GLY A 3 9.22 -66.72 27.09
N PHE A 4 9.92 -65.60 27.10
CA PHE A 4 11.36 -65.50 26.83
C PHE A 4 11.87 -66.53 25.80
N ARG A 5 12.08 -66.07 24.57
CA ARG A 5 13.03 -66.66 23.63
C ARG A 5 13.87 -65.55 23.00
N GLU A 6 15.06 -65.43 23.56
CA GLU A 6 16.23 -64.73 23.06
C GLU A 6 16.76 -65.47 21.83
N GLU A 7 17.10 -64.77 20.76
CA GLU A 7 18.15 -65.18 19.82
C GLU A 7 18.84 -63.93 19.27
N ARG A 8 20.16 -63.97 19.34
CA ARG A 8 21.10 -62.85 19.23
C ARG A 8 21.50 -62.60 17.78
N GLY A 9 21.93 -61.38 17.48
CA GLY A 9 22.69 -61.06 16.28
C GLY A 9 23.31 -59.68 16.40
N GLY A 10 24.53 -59.62 16.93
CA GLY A 10 25.27 -58.37 17.10
C GLY A 10 25.77 -57.79 15.77
N SER A 11 25.93 -56.48 15.73
CA SER A 11 26.94 -55.82 14.91
C SER A 11 27.38 -54.54 15.60
N VAL A 12 28.66 -54.50 15.93
CA VAL A 12 29.39 -53.36 16.47
C VAL A 12 29.53 -52.33 15.35
N GLY A 13 29.20 -51.07 15.61
CA GLY A 13 29.27 -50.04 14.57
C GLY A 13 29.35 -48.62 15.12
N ALA A 14 30.57 -48.19 15.38
CA ALA A 14 31.07 -46.82 15.22
C ALA A 14 30.37 -45.68 15.97
N MET A 15 31.00 -45.32 17.09
CA MET A 15 31.18 -43.95 17.56
C MET A 15 31.46 -42.96 16.42
N LYS A 16 30.74 -41.84 16.39
CA LYS A 16 31.13 -40.55 15.79
C LYS A 16 30.25 -39.44 16.39
N THR A 17 30.80 -38.73 17.37
CA THR A 17 30.52 -37.30 17.56
C THR A 17 31.85 -36.60 17.32
N PRO A 18 31.92 -35.73 16.31
CA PRO A 18 32.28 -34.34 16.63
C PRO A 18 31.51 -33.32 15.77
N THR A 19 30.99 -32.30 16.45
CA THR A 19 31.08 -30.89 16.07
C THR A 19 31.11 -30.53 14.57
N GLU A 20 30.04 -29.91 14.08
CA GLU A 20 30.18 -28.84 13.08
C GLU A 20 29.30 -27.65 13.46
N ARG A 21 29.94 -26.70 14.15
CA ARG A 21 29.58 -25.29 14.11
C ARG A 21 29.93 -24.83 12.69
N ASN A 22 28.95 -24.64 11.81
CA ASN A 22 29.20 -24.01 10.52
C ASN A 22 28.11 -22.97 10.21
N GLY A 23 28.57 -21.80 9.79
CA GLY A 23 27.84 -20.54 9.82
C GLY A 23 26.64 -20.52 8.90
N ASP A 24 25.45 -20.53 9.50
CA ASP A 24 24.21 -20.35 8.79
C ASP A 24 23.78 -18.87 8.79
N THR A 25 24.54 -18.07 8.05
CA THR A 25 24.10 -16.73 7.62
C THR A 25 23.41 -16.80 6.24
N GLY A 26 23.24 -18.00 5.70
CA GLY A 26 22.69 -18.26 4.36
C GLY A 26 21.20 -18.64 4.36
N ASP A 27 20.71 -19.34 5.39
CA ASP A 27 19.30 -19.77 5.48
C ASP A 27 18.37 -18.63 5.91
N VAL A 28 18.83 -17.74 6.80
CA VAL A 28 18.05 -16.58 7.26
C VAL A 28 17.58 -15.70 6.08
N SER A 29 18.39 -15.58 5.02
CA SER A 29 18.00 -14.81 3.83
C SER A 29 16.97 -15.54 2.95
N ALA A 30 17.00 -16.88 2.95
CA ALA A 30 16.05 -17.71 2.23
C ALA A 30 14.70 -17.74 2.96
N ASP A 31 14.71 -17.87 4.29
CA ASP A 31 13.53 -17.84 5.15
C ASP A 31 12.80 -16.50 5.05
N ASN A 32 13.50 -15.37 5.24
CA ASN A 32 12.88 -14.05 5.10
C ASN A 32 12.29 -13.82 3.70
N LYS A 33 12.95 -14.31 2.65
CA LYS A 33 12.44 -14.18 1.28
C LYS A 33 11.16 -14.99 1.08
N SER A 34 11.07 -16.17 1.70
CA SER A 34 9.88 -17.01 1.67
C SER A 34 8.72 -16.41 2.46
N ASP A 35 8.99 -15.81 3.63
CA ASP A 35 8.01 -15.12 4.46
C ASP A 35 7.48 -13.85 3.78
N LEU A 36 8.36 -13.07 3.17
CA LEU A 36 7.97 -11.90 2.37
C LEU A 36 7.15 -12.29 1.15
N ALA A 37 7.49 -13.40 0.49
CA ALA A 37 6.70 -13.94 -0.62
C ALA A 37 5.31 -14.42 -0.16
N ALA A 38 5.22 -15.04 1.03
CA ALA A 38 3.96 -15.45 1.62
C ALA A 38 3.10 -14.26 2.04
N LEU A 39 3.72 -13.21 2.60
CA LEU A 39 3.05 -11.94 2.94
C LEU A 39 2.58 -11.21 1.69
N ASP A 40 3.40 -11.12 0.64
CA ASP A 40 3.02 -10.50 -0.64
C ASP A 40 1.88 -11.30 -1.30
N ALA A 41 1.95 -12.63 -1.29
CA ALA A 41 0.86 -13.48 -1.74
C ALA A 41 -0.44 -13.24 -0.94
N LYS A 42 -0.33 -13.06 0.38
CA LYS A 42 -1.47 -12.80 1.27
C LYS A 42 -2.04 -11.40 1.12
N ILE A 43 -1.20 -10.38 0.96
CA ILE A 43 -1.60 -8.99 0.66
C ILE A 43 -2.26 -8.95 -0.72
N ARG A 44 -1.72 -9.62 -1.73
CA ARG A 44 -2.32 -9.71 -3.06
C ARG A 44 -3.64 -10.47 -3.03
N ALA A 45 -3.74 -11.56 -2.26
CA ALA A 45 -4.99 -12.29 -2.08
C ALA A 45 -6.07 -11.42 -1.41
N HIS A 46 -5.71 -10.67 -0.36
CA HIS A 46 -6.61 -9.72 0.29
C HIS A 46 -6.96 -8.53 -0.61
N THR A 47 -6.00 -7.95 -1.32
CA THR A 47 -6.21 -6.81 -2.23
C THR A 47 -7.08 -7.22 -3.42
N LYS A 48 -6.90 -8.42 -3.98
CA LYS A 48 -7.75 -8.98 -5.03
C LYS A 48 -9.15 -9.30 -4.50
N ALA A 49 -9.27 -9.84 -3.28
CA ALA A 49 -10.56 -10.08 -2.64
C ALA A 49 -11.32 -8.77 -2.36
N HIS A 50 -10.65 -7.69 -1.98
CA HIS A 50 -11.26 -6.36 -1.83
C HIS A 50 -11.53 -5.66 -3.17
N ARG A 51 -10.78 -5.99 -4.24
CA ARG A 51 -11.03 -5.50 -5.60
C ARG A 51 -12.15 -6.29 -6.33
N GLN A 52 -12.48 -7.50 -5.89
CA GLN A 52 -13.48 -8.39 -6.51
C GLN A 52 -14.73 -8.66 -5.66
N LYS A 53 -14.75 -8.36 -4.33
CA LYS A 53 -15.98 -8.35 -3.51
C LYS A 53 -16.82 -7.09 -3.76
N ASN A 54 -17.25 -6.90 -5.00
CA ASN A 54 -18.48 -6.14 -5.24
C ASN A 54 -19.41 -6.90 -6.20
N PRO A 55 -20.05 -7.99 -5.74
CA PRO A 55 -21.30 -8.43 -6.34
C PRO A 55 -22.49 -7.82 -5.55
N GLU A 56 -23.04 -6.72 -6.08
CA GLU A 56 -24.44 -6.23 -5.97
C GLU A 56 -25.03 -5.80 -4.59
N PRO A 57 -25.98 -4.83 -4.51
CA PRO A 57 -26.75 -4.21 -5.60
C PRO A 57 -26.11 -2.90 -6.07
N ALA A 58 -26.00 -2.74 -7.39
CA ALA A 58 -25.24 -1.70 -8.11
C ALA A 58 -25.51 -0.23 -7.76
N GLU A 59 -26.49 0.12 -6.94
CA GLU A 59 -26.82 1.52 -6.59
C GLU A 59 -26.22 1.98 -5.25
N THR A 60 -26.34 1.20 -4.18
CA THR A 60 -25.97 1.65 -2.82
C THR A 60 -24.48 1.55 -2.54
N GLY A 61 -23.81 0.47 -3.01
CA GLY A 61 -22.38 0.25 -2.83
C GLY A 61 -21.49 1.16 -3.69
N ARG A 62 -21.94 1.49 -4.90
CA ARG A 62 -21.28 2.52 -5.74
C ARG A 62 -21.45 3.90 -5.13
N ARG A 63 -22.63 4.22 -4.58
CA ARG A 63 -22.89 5.51 -3.94
C ARG A 63 -22.07 5.67 -2.65
N SER A 64 -21.97 4.65 -1.80
CA SER A 64 -21.12 4.71 -0.60
C SER A 64 -19.62 4.83 -0.94
N THR A 65 -19.15 4.12 -1.97
CA THR A 65 -17.76 4.25 -2.45
C THR A 65 -17.49 5.61 -3.09
N ALA A 66 -18.42 6.12 -3.90
CA ALA A 66 -18.32 7.44 -4.53
C ALA A 66 -18.36 8.57 -3.50
N ILE A 67 -19.22 8.47 -2.48
CA ILE A 67 -19.27 9.41 -1.36
C ILE A 67 -17.96 9.37 -0.57
N GLY A 68 -17.40 8.19 -0.30
CA GLY A 68 -16.11 8.06 0.39
C GLY A 68 -14.95 8.68 -0.38
N MET A 69 -14.92 8.51 -1.71
CA MET A 69 -13.92 9.17 -2.56
C MET A 69 -14.12 10.68 -2.62
N ALA A 70 -15.34 11.16 -2.78
CA ALA A 70 -15.65 12.59 -2.78
C ALA A 70 -15.30 13.24 -1.43
N PHE A 71 -15.58 12.56 -0.32
CA PHE A 71 -15.24 13.02 1.02
C PHE A 71 -13.72 13.13 1.21
N ARG A 72 -12.96 12.12 0.78
CA ARG A 72 -11.49 12.17 0.81
C ARG A 72 -10.95 13.33 -0.02
N LEU A 73 -11.45 13.50 -1.24
CA LEU A 73 -11.05 14.61 -2.12
C LEU A 73 -11.36 15.97 -1.47
N SER A 74 -12.53 16.09 -0.83
CA SER A 74 -12.92 17.31 -0.11
C SER A 74 -12.05 17.55 1.13
N THR A 75 -11.66 16.50 1.85
CA THR A 75 -10.83 16.60 3.05
C THR A 75 -9.39 16.97 2.68
N GLU A 76 -8.86 16.43 1.59
CA GLU A 76 -7.54 16.82 1.07
C GLU A 76 -7.51 18.31 0.68
N MET A 77 -8.61 18.84 0.12
CA MET A 77 -8.75 20.28 -0.16
C MET A 77 -8.83 21.13 1.11
N VAL A 78 -9.70 20.74 2.05
CA VAL A 78 -9.92 21.47 3.31
C VAL A 78 -8.65 21.44 4.17
N ALA A 79 -7.91 20.33 4.19
CA ALA A 79 -6.65 20.22 4.92
C ALA A 79 -5.61 21.23 4.43
N GLY A 80 -5.52 21.46 3.12
CA GLY A 80 -4.64 22.49 2.55
C GLY A 80 -5.05 23.91 2.94
N LEU A 81 -6.35 24.21 2.96
CA LEU A 81 -6.88 25.50 3.39
C LEU A 81 -6.61 25.76 4.89
N VAL A 82 -6.89 24.76 5.74
CA VAL A 82 -6.67 24.85 7.19
C VAL A 82 -5.17 24.99 7.49
N ALA A 83 -4.32 24.19 6.85
CA ALA A 83 -2.87 24.28 7.03
C ALA A 83 -2.33 25.65 6.60
N GLY A 84 -2.74 26.17 5.45
CA GLY A 84 -2.36 27.51 4.98
C GLY A 84 -2.84 28.62 5.92
N GLY A 85 -4.06 28.51 6.44
CA GLY A 85 -4.61 29.45 7.42
C GLY A 85 -3.88 29.45 8.75
N VAL A 86 -3.54 28.26 9.29
CA VAL A 86 -2.77 28.12 10.53
C VAL A 86 -1.36 28.68 10.36
N ILE A 87 -0.68 28.36 9.25
CA ILE A 87 0.65 28.88 8.95
C ILE A 87 0.61 30.41 8.78
N GLY A 88 -0.36 30.93 8.03
CA GLY A 88 -0.54 32.37 7.84
C GLY A 88 -0.83 33.12 9.15
N TRP A 89 -1.62 32.53 10.04
CA TRP A 89 -1.91 33.09 11.36
C TRP A 89 -0.67 33.14 12.28
N ILE A 90 0.12 32.06 12.32
CA ILE A 90 1.37 32.03 13.11
C ILE A 90 2.36 33.08 12.59
N ILE A 91 2.46 33.25 11.27
CA ILE A 91 3.34 34.25 10.66
C ILE A 91 2.87 35.67 10.98
N ASP A 92 1.57 35.95 10.92
CA ASP A 92 1.02 37.25 11.30
C ASP A 92 1.28 37.58 12.78
N ASP A 93 1.16 36.59 13.66
CA ASP A 93 1.42 36.74 15.10
C ASP A 93 2.91 37.01 15.40
N LEU A 94 3.81 36.31 14.70
CA LEU A 94 5.26 36.49 14.85
C LEU A 94 5.75 37.84 14.30
N LEU A 95 5.16 38.33 13.20
CA LEU A 95 5.57 39.57 12.55
C LEU A 95 4.86 40.81 13.12
N GLY A 96 3.85 40.63 13.97
CA GLY A 96 3.02 41.72 14.49
C GLY A 96 2.29 42.49 13.38
N THR A 97 2.20 41.91 12.18
CA THR A 97 1.57 42.52 11.02
C THR A 97 0.06 42.35 11.11
N LYS A 98 -0.70 43.42 10.78
CA LYS A 98 -2.10 43.31 10.36
C LYS A 98 -2.25 42.17 9.34
N PRO A 99 -3.44 41.52 9.17
CA PRO A 99 -3.60 40.14 8.68
C PRO A 99 -3.21 39.93 7.21
N TRP A 100 -1.99 40.29 6.87
CA TRP A 100 -1.40 40.36 5.54
C TRP A 100 -0.74 39.03 5.21
N GLY A 101 -0.10 38.39 6.18
CA GLY A 101 0.39 37.02 6.11
C GLY A 101 -0.77 36.06 5.87
N LEU A 102 -1.84 36.15 6.66
CA LEU A 102 -3.05 35.36 6.49
C LEU A 102 -3.72 35.61 5.14
N LEU A 103 -3.81 36.86 4.68
CA LEU A 103 -4.38 37.16 3.36
C LEU A 103 -3.55 36.56 2.22
N THR A 104 -2.22 36.71 2.27
CA THR A 104 -1.32 36.18 1.24
C THR A 104 -1.27 34.66 1.24
N PHE A 105 -1.17 34.03 2.41
CA PHE A 105 -1.18 32.57 2.55
C PHE A 105 -2.55 31.96 2.27
N PHE A 106 -3.64 32.69 2.49
CA PHE A 106 -4.97 32.25 2.09
C PHE A 106 -5.10 32.13 0.56
N PHE A 107 -4.71 33.17 -0.18
CA PHE A 107 -4.71 33.11 -1.65
C PHE A 107 -3.71 32.07 -2.18
N LEU A 108 -2.53 31.97 -1.57
CA LEU A 108 -1.53 30.98 -1.97
C LEU A 108 -2.00 29.55 -1.67
N GLY A 109 -2.61 29.31 -0.52
CA GLY A 109 -3.20 28.02 -0.13
C GLY A 109 -4.38 27.64 -1.03
N MET A 110 -5.23 28.60 -1.38
CA MET A 110 -6.32 28.39 -2.34
C MET A 110 -5.78 28.04 -3.73
N ALA A 111 -4.79 28.79 -4.22
CA ALA A 111 -4.14 28.52 -5.50
C ALA A 111 -3.47 27.14 -5.51
N ALA A 112 -2.73 26.78 -4.45
CA ALA A 112 -2.11 25.48 -4.30
C ALA A 112 -3.14 24.33 -4.27
N GLY A 113 -4.28 24.51 -3.57
CA GLY A 113 -5.37 23.55 -3.54
C GLY A 113 -5.99 23.33 -4.92
N ILE A 114 -6.29 24.42 -5.63
CA ILE A 114 -6.82 24.38 -7.01
C ILE A 114 -5.84 23.66 -7.95
N LEU A 115 -4.55 24.01 -7.88
CA LEU A 115 -3.48 23.39 -8.68
C LEU A 115 -3.35 21.88 -8.39
N ASN A 116 -3.52 21.46 -7.13
CA ASN A 116 -3.47 20.05 -6.76
C ASN A 116 -4.62 19.23 -7.38
N VAL A 117 -5.83 19.80 -7.41
CA VAL A 117 -7.00 19.16 -8.05
C VAL A 117 -6.83 19.09 -9.56
N PHE A 118 -6.42 20.18 -10.21
CA PHE A 118 -6.19 20.17 -11.66
C PHE A 118 -5.14 19.14 -12.05
N ARG A 119 -4.04 19.06 -11.31
CA ARG A 119 -2.99 18.05 -11.52
C ARG A 119 -3.52 16.63 -11.36
N THR A 120 -4.42 16.40 -10.41
CA THR A 120 -5.06 15.08 -10.22
C THR A 120 -5.98 14.74 -11.39
N ALA A 121 -6.82 15.69 -11.82
CA ALA A 121 -7.71 15.54 -12.96
C ALA A 121 -6.96 15.27 -14.27
N GLN A 122 -5.83 15.96 -14.50
CA GLN A 122 -5.02 15.73 -15.70
C GLN A 122 -4.36 14.36 -15.73
N LYS A 123 -3.90 13.84 -14.59
CA LYS A 123 -3.36 12.47 -14.51
C LYS A 123 -4.43 11.43 -14.88
N LEU A 124 -5.64 11.58 -14.33
CA LEU A 124 -6.77 10.72 -14.66
C LEU A 124 -7.12 10.77 -16.16
N ALA A 125 -7.05 11.95 -16.78
CA ALA A 125 -7.29 12.11 -18.21
C ALA A 125 -6.18 11.49 -19.08
N ALA A 126 -4.91 11.62 -18.67
CA ALA A 126 -3.78 11.02 -19.36
C ALA A 126 -3.82 9.47 -19.29
N ASP A 127 -4.10 8.91 -18.11
CA ASP A 127 -4.23 7.46 -17.90
C ASP A 127 -5.41 6.87 -18.71
N ALA A 128 -6.46 7.65 -18.95
CA ALA A 128 -7.59 7.25 -19.79
C ALA A 128 -7.23 7.26 -21.29
N ALA A 129 -6.44 8.24 -21.75
CA ALA A 129 -5.98 8.33 -23.12
C ALA A 129 -4.98 7.21 -23.47
N GLU A 130 -4.09 6.84 -22.54
CA GLU A 130 -3.12 5.76 -22.74
C GLU A 130 -3.81 4.39 -22.86
N GLN A 131 -4.89 4.17 -22.09
CA GLN A 131 -5.69 2.95 -22.19
C GLN A 131 -6.47 2.85 -23.52
N MET A 132 -6.91 3.97 -24.09
CA MET A 132 -7.55 3.97 -25.42
C MET A 132 -6.54 3.66 -26.54
N GLY A 133 -5.34 4.23 -26.51
CA GLY A 133 -4.31 3.94 -27.51
C GLY A 133 -3.86 2.48 -27.52
N LYS A 134 -3.86 1.81 -26.35
CA LYS A 134 -3.50 0.39 -26.22
C LYS A 134 -4.56 -0.56 -26.80
N SER A 135 -5.84 -0.18 -26.78
CA SER A 135 -6.94 -1.00 -27.28
C SER A 135 -7.08 -0.99 -28.81
N ASP A 136 -6.65 0.09 -29.47
CA ASP A 136 -6.76 0.23 -30.92
C ASP A 136 -5.68 -0.60 -31.66
N ASP A 137 -4.47 -0.70 -31.09
CA ASP A 137 -3.39 -1.55 -31.63
C ASP A 137 -3.67 -3.06 -31.51
N LEU A 138 -4.51 -3.48 -30.56
CA LEU A 138 -4.90 -4.89 -30.38
C LEU A 138 -6.07 -5.33 -31.27
N SER A 139 -6.80 -4.38 -31.86
CA SER A 139 -7.96 -4.65 -32.72
C SER A 139 -7.63 -4.65 -34.22
N GLY A 140 -6.41 -4.24 -34.60
CA GLY A 140 -5.98 -4.06 -35.99
C GLY A 140 -5.38 -5.29 -36.69
N ASP A 141 -5.20 -6.42 -36.00
CA ASP A 141 -4.61 -7.64 -36.57
C ASP A 141 -5.69 -8.72 -36.77
N LYS A 142 -6.38 -8.67 -37.91
CA LYS A 142 -7.20 -9.78 -38.45
C LYS A 142 -7.42 -9.69 -39.95
#